data_AF-A0A948RI09-F1
#
_entry.id   AF-A0A948RI09-F1
#
_cell.length_a   1.000
_cell.length_b   1.000
_cell.length_c   1.000
_cell.angle_alpha   90.00
_cell.angle_beta   90.00
_cell.angle_gamma   90.00
#
_symmetry.space_group_name_H-M   'P 1'
#
loop_
_entity.id
_entity.type
_entity.pdbx_description
1 polymer ?
#
loop_
_entity_poly.entity_id
_entity_poly.type
_entity_poly.pdbx_seq_one_letter_code
_entity_poly.pdbx_strand_id
1 'polypeptide(L)'
;MNCSKTNAFRVADSVALRKRNTAWLSYQEELLEGVSVEDIFWKIVWQIKVLSIVKKGYGSGLHPFVFKKAQKASPLFKEEELDGRFADLVDLYHKNRQGKSDLLIGLEKFILRI
;
A
#
# COMPACT_ATOMS: atom_id res chain seq x y z
N MET A 1 10.73 -9.55 25.22
CA MET A 1 9.67 -8.56 24.93
C MET A 1 8.82 -9.17 23.82
N ASN A 2 7.63 -9.67 24.15
CA ASN A 2 6.88 -10.62 23.31
C ASN A 2 5.96 -9.90 22.31
N CYS A 3 6.19 -10.21 21.02
CA CYS A 3 5.18 -10.55 20.01
C CYS A 3 3.98 -9.60 19.86
N SER A 4 4.19 -8.42 19.28
CA SER A 4 3.14 -7.73 18.51
C SER A 4 3.10 -8.35 17.13
N LYS A 5 2.00 -8.99 16.75
CA LYS A 5 1.78 -9.42 15.37
C LYS A 5 1.78 -8.16 14.48
N THR A 6 2.84 -8.06 13.69
CA THR A 6 3.12 -7.09 12.63
C THR A 6 1.86 -6.60 11.92
N ASN A 7 1.62 -5.30 11.93
CA ASN A 7 0.45 -4.69 11.35
C ASN A 7 0.79 -3.87 10.10
N ALA A 8 1.67 -4.37 9.22
CA ALA A 8 1.89 -3.79 7.88
C ALA A 8 0.58 -3.54 7.08
N PHE A 9 -0.53 -4.20 7.46
CA PHE A 9 -1.88 -3.88 7.00
C PHE A 9 -2.37 -2.47 7.39
N ARG A 10 -1.99 -1.91 8.55
CA ARG A 10 -2.32 -0.54 8.98
C ARG A 10 -1.78 0.51 8.02
N VAL A 11 -0.56 0.32 7.52
CA VAL A 11 0.04 1.23 6.52
C VAL A 11 -0.77 1.17 5.23
N ALA A 12 -1.00 -0.04 4.72
CA ALA A 12 -1.77 -0.26 3.50
C ALA A 12 -3.22 0.28 3.61
N ASP A 13 -3.86 0.13 4.76
CA ASP A 13 -5.20 0.65 5.03
C ASP A 13 -5.23 2.18 5.06
N SER A 14 -4.23 2.80 5.69
CA SER A 14 -4.12 4.25 5.74
C SER A 14 -3.86 4.85 4.36
N VAL A 15 -3.06 4.15 3.53
CA VAL A 15 -2.88 4.44 2.10
C VAL A 15 -4.20 4.35 1.35
N ALA A 16 -4.95 3.25 1.52
CA ALA A 16 -6.26 3.06 0.88
C ALA A 16 -7.30 4.11 1.27
N LEU A 17 -7.17 4.68 2.47
CA LEU A 17 -8.06 5.74 2.96
C LEU A 17 -7.54 7.15 2.66
N ARG A 18 -6.45 7.29 1.90
CA ARG A 18 -5.77 8.57 1.59
C ARG A 18 -5.41 9.39 2.84
N LYS A 19 -5.17 8.70 3.96
CA LYS A 19 -4.77 9.34 5.21
C LYS A 19 -3.25 9.52 5.23
N ARG A 20 -2.73 10.42 4.39
CA ARG A 20 -1.28 10.61 4.18
C ARG A 20 -0.47 10.66 5.47
N ASN A 21 -0.84 11.54 6.41
CA ASN A 21 -0.10 11.71 7.66
C ASN A 21 -0.12 10.44 8.52
N THR A 22 -1.28 9.75 8.59
CA THR A 22 -1.43 8.49 9.31
C THR A 22 -0.65 7.35 8.63
N ALA A 23 -0.66 7.30 7.30
CA ALA A 23 0.09 6.33 6.52
C ALA A 23 1.60 6.51 6.72
N TRP A 24 2.09 7.75 6.72
CA TRP A 24 3.50 8.04 6.99
C TRP A 24 3.88 7.71 8.44
N LEU A 25 3.07 8.09 9.42
CA LEU A 25 3.35 7.79 10.83
C LEU A 25 3.40 6.27 11.06
N SER A 26 2.40 5.53 10.58
CA SER A 26 2.38 4.07 10.71
C SER A 26 3.51 3.39 9.95
N TYR A 27 3.95 3.94 8.81
CA TYR A 27 5.13 3.45 8.11
C TYR A 27 6.40 3.56 8.98
N GLN A 28 6.61 4.71 9.63
CA GLN A 28 7.74 4.90 10.55
C GLN A 28 7.64 3.99 11.79
N GLU A 29 6.44 3.85 12.37
CA GLU A 29 6.20 2.94 13.50
C GLU A 29 6.58 1.49 13.16
N GLU A 30 6.14 0.95 12.02
CA GLU A 30 6.44 -0.42 11.62
C GLU A 30 7.95 -0.60 11.33
N LEU A 31 8.61 0.38 10.71
CA LEU A 31 10.07 0.35 10.53
C LEU A 31 10.82 0.33 11.87
N LEU A 32 10.38 1.12 12.85
CA LEU A 32 10.94 1.14 14.21
C LEU A 32 10.71 -0.17 14.96
N GLU A 33 9.62 -0.87 14.68
CA GLU A 33 9.35 -2.22 15.20
C GLU A 33 10.17 -3.31 14.49
N GLY A 34 10.99 -2.96 13.50
CA GLY A 34 11.88 -3.87 12.78
C GLY A 34 11.21 -4.61 11.63
N VAL A 35 10.06 -4.16 11.16
CA VAL A 35 9.37 -4.72 9.99
C VAL A 35 10.16 -4.37 8.74
N SER A 36 10.36 -5.35 7.86
CA SER A 36 11.07 -5.11 6.61
C SER A 36 10.28 -4.15 5.70
N VAL A 37 10.99 -3.26 5.00
CA VAL A 37 10.36 -2.34 4.05
C VAL A 37 9.68 -3.12 2.92
N GLU A 38 10.24 -4.26 2.53
CA GLU A 38 9.68 -5.16 1.51
C GLU A 38 8.32 -5.72 1.94
N ASP A 39 8.15 -6.12 3.20
CA ASP A 39 6.87 -6.61 3.70
C ASP A 39 5.81 -5.51 3.62
N ILE A 40 6.14 -4.28 4.05
CA ILE A 40 5.23 -3.13 3.98
C ILE A 40 4.90 -2.82 2.51
N PHE A 41 5.92 -2.80 1.64
CA PHE A 41 5.79 -2.57 0.22
C PHE A 41 4.77 -3.52 -0.42
N TRP A 42 4.91 -4.84 -0.18
CA TRP A 42 3.99 -5.83 -0.76
C TRP A 42 2.56 -5.71 -0.25
N LYS A 43 2.35 -5.28 1.00
CA LYS A 43 0.99 -4.98 1.50
C LYS A 43 0.37 -3.79 0.78
N ILE A 44 1.13 -2.72 0.55
CA ILE A 44 0.65 -1.55 -0.20
C ILE A 44 0.34 -1.92 -1.65
N VAL A 45 1.24 -2.65 -2.34
CA VAL A 45 1.02 -3.12 -3.72
C VAL A 45 -0.27 -3.93 -3.82
N TRP A 46 -0.46 -4.90 -2.91
CA TRP A 46 -1.66 -5.73 -2.90
C TRP A 46 -2.91 -4.89 -2.66
N GLN A 47 -2.88 -3.94 -1.73
CA GLN A 47 -4.03 -3.09 -1.42
C GLN A 47 -4.41 -2.18 -2.59
N ILE A 48 -3.44 -1.56 -3.26
CA ILE A 48 -3.69 -0.76 -4.48
C ILE A 48 -4.29 -1.64 -5.59
N LYS A 49 -3.76 -2.85 -5.80
CA LYS A 49 -4.31 -3.83 -6.75
C LYS A 49 -5.76 -4.17 -6.43
N VAL A 50 -6.07 -4.46 -5.17
CA VAL A 50 -7.43 -4.76 -4.71
C VAL A 50 -8.38 -3.57 -4.96
N LEU A 51 -7.94 -2.34 -4.68
CA LEU A 51 -8.74 -1.15 -4.98
C LEU A 51 -9.01 -1.02 -6.48
N SER A 52 -8.02 -1.25 -7.35
CA SER A 52 -8.20 -1.19 -8.81
C SER A 52 -9.20 -2.25 -9.29
N ILE A 53 -9.08 -3.50 -8.82
CA ILE A 53 -10.03 -4.59 -9.14
C ILE A 53 -11.47 -4.20 -8.77
N VAL A 54 -11.68 -3.70 -7.55
CA VAL A 54 -13.01 -3.33 -7.07
C VAL A 54 -13.54 -2.08 -7.76
N LYS A 55 -12.69 -1.10 -8.05
CA LYS A 55 -13.05 0.11 -8.80
C LYS A 55 -13.59 -0.21 -10.18
N LYS A 56 -13.00 -1.21 -10.84
CA LYS A 56 -13.39 -1.73 -12.16
C LYS A 56 -14.62 -2.65 -12.12
N GLY A 57 -15.24 -2.83 -10.96
CA GLY A 57 -16.47 -3.64 -10.79
C GLY A 57 -16.24 -5.15 -10.64
N TYR A 58 -15.00 -5.60 -10.47
CA TYR A 58 -14.67 -7.00 -10.20
C TYR A 58 -14.56 -7.30 -8.70
N GLY A 59 -14.52 -8.57 -8.30
CA GLY A 59 -14.32 -8.92 -6.88
C GLY A 59 -14.72 -10.32 -6.44
N SER A 60 -15.19 -11.18 -7.34
CA SER A 60 -15.71 -12.53 -7.03
C SER A 60 -14.70 -13.48 -6.36
N GLY A 61 -13.41 -13.21 -6.46
CA GLY A 61 -12.35 -14.00 -5.81
C GLY A 61 -11.80 -13.41 -4.50
N LEU A 62 -12.32 -12.27 -4.04
CA LEU A 62 -11.86 -11.61 -2.82
C LEU A 62 -12.65 -12.08 -1.60
N HIS A 63 -11.96 -12.26 -0.47
CA HIS A 63 -12.64 -12.52 0.80
C HIS A 63 -13.64 -11.38 1.12
N PRO A 64 -14.87 -11.66 1.63
CA PRO A 64 -15.90 -10.64 1.81
C PRO A 64 -15.47 -9.41 2.63
N PHE A 65 -14.63 -9.62 3.65
CA PHE A 65 -14.06 -8.53 4.45
C PHE A 65 -13.18 -7.58 3.62
N VAL A 66 -12.32 -8.15 2.76
CA VAL A 66 -11.43 -7.39 1.88
C VAL A 66 -12.24 -6.62 0.85
N PHE A 67 -13.21 -7.29 0.22
CA PHE A 67 -14.08 -6.66 -0.77
C PHE A 67 -14.86 -5.49 -0.17
N LYS A 68 -15.53 -5.67 0.98
CA LYS A 68 -16.27 -4.58 1.65
C LYS A 68 -15.39 -3.39 2.00
N LYS A 69 -14.16 -3.65 2.45
CA LYS A 69 -13.20 -2.58 2.78
C LYS A 69 -12.76 -1.80 1.54
N ALA A 70 -12.39 -2.52 0.49
CA ALA A 70 -12.00 -1.94 -0.79
C ALA A 70 -13.15 -1.18 -1.46
N GLN A 71 -14.37 -1.70 -1.38
CA GLN A 71 -15.56 -1.04 -1.91
C GLN A 71 -15.82 0.33 -1.25
N LYS A 72 -15.56 0.45 0.06
CA LYS A 72 -15.65 1.74 0.79
C LYS A 72 -14.54 2.72 0.41
N ALA A 73 -13.34 2.23 0.11
CA ALA A 73 -12.16 3.05 -0.15
C ALA A 73 -11.99 3.43 -1.63
N SER A 74 -12.41 2.57 -2.57
CA SER A 74 -12.25 2.78 -4.02
C SER A 74 -12.87 4.08 -4.57
N PRO A 75 -13.96 4.66 -4.02
CA PRO A 75 -14.48 5.94 -4.49
C PRO A 75 -13.52 7.12 -4.26
N LEU A 76 -12.55 6.99 -3.35
CA LEU A 76 -11.56 8.03 -3.05
C LEU A 76 -10.52 8.20 -4.18
N PHE A 77 -10.51 7.30 -5.16
CA PHE A 77 -9.57 7.31 -6.27
C PHE A 77 -10.32 7.27 -7.61
N LYS A 78 -9.70 7.85 -8.63
CA LYS A 78 -10.05 7.58 -10.02
C LYS A 78 -9.45 6.24 -10.47
N GLU A 79 -10.01 5.63 -11.50
CA GLU A 79 -9.50 4.36 -12.02
C GLU A 79 -8.08 4.52 -12.57
N GLU A 80 -7.85 5.56 -13.37
CA GLU A 80 -6.56 5.87 -13.98
C GLU A 80 -5.51 6.24 -12.92
N GLU A 81 -5.96 6.86 -11.83
CA GLU A 81 -5.09 7.15 -10.68
C GLU A 81 -4.58 5.85 -10.05
N LEU A 82 -5.45 4.86 -9.80
CA LEU A 82 -5.03 3.58 -9.21
C LEU A 82 -4.06 2.82 -10.11
N ASP A 83 -4.29 2.84 -11.41
CA ASP A 83 -3.40 2.20 -12.39
C ASP A 83 -2.04 2.91 -12.43
N GLY A 84 -2.01 4.26 -12.38
CA GLY A 84 -0.78 5.03 -12.27
C GLY A 84 -0.02 4.75 -10.97
N ARG A 85 -0.71 4.67 -9.83
CA ARG A 85 -0.09 4.34 -8.54
C ARG A 85 0.50 2.94 -8.53
N PHE A 86 -0.19 1.97 -9.15
CA PHE A 86 0.32 0.61 -9.28
C PHE A 86 1.58 0.58 -10.15
N ALA A 87 1.58 1.30 -11.28
CA ALA A 87 2.75 1.43 -12.14
C ALA A 87 3.95 2.06 -11.42
N ASP A 88 3.73 3.13 -10.64
CA ASP A 88 4.76 3.78 -9.81
C ASP A 88 5.41 2.79 -8.83
N LEU A 89 4.62 1.92 -8.20
CA LEU A 89 5.14 0.90 -7.26
C LEU A 89 5.96 -0.18 -7.98
N VAL A 90 5.49 -0.64 -9.13
CA VAL A 90 6.20 -1.64 -9.94
C VAL A 90 7.54 -1.06 -10.44
N ASP A 91 7.53 0.17 -10.94
CA ASP A 91 8.74 0.88 -11.38
C ASP A 91 9.73 1.08 -10.23
N LEU A 92 9.26 1.51 -9.05
CA LEU A 92 10.07 1.61 -7.84
C LEU A 92 10.76 0.28 -7.50
N TYR A 93 10.02 -0.82 -7.54
CA TYR A 93 10.57 -2.15 -7.25
C TYR A 93 11.65 -2.56 -8.26
N HIS A 94 11.40 -2.34 -9.55
CA HIS A 94 12.39 -2.63 -10.59
C HIS A 94 13.66 -1.78 -10.47
N LYS A 95 13.51 -0.48 -10.19
CA LYS A 95 14.65 0.42 -9.97
C LYS A 95 15.46 0.00 -8.74
N ASN A 96 14.79 -0.42 -7.67
CA ASN A 96 15.47 -0.92 -6.47
C ASN A 96 16.25 -2.21 -6.75
N ARG A 97 15.63 -3.18 -7.45
CA ARG A 97 16.29 -4.42 -7.90
C ARG A 97 17.51 -4.18 -8.80
N GLN A 98 17.51 -3.08 -9.54
CA GLN A 98 18.65 -2.67 -10.38
C GLN A 98 19.72 -1.87 -9.62
N GLY A 99 19.55 -1.64 -8.31
CA GLY A 99 20.44 -0.79 -7.51
C GLY A 99 20.34 0.70 -7.83
N LYS A 100 19.27 1.13 -8.54
CA LYS A 100 19.07 2.52 -8.98
C LYS A 100 18.19 3.35 -8.04
N SER A 101 17.60 2.72 -7.02
CA SER A 101 16.81 3.43 -6.02
C SER A 101 16.81 2.71 -4.67
N ASP A 102 16.63 3.49 -3.61
CA ASP A 102 16.40 2.99 -2.27
C ASP A 102 14.90 2.73 -2.04
N LEU A 103 14.53 1.52 -1.61
CA LEU A 103 13.13 1.13 -1.43
C LEU A 103 12.49 1.84 -0.23
N LEU A 104 13.27 2.09 0.83
CA LEU A 104 12.80 2.78 2.06
C LEU A 104 12.41 4.22 1.74
N ILE A 105 13.28 4.97 1.09
CA ILE A 105 13.02 6.35 0.69
C ILE A 105 11.99 6.41 -0.45
N GLY A 106 12.05 5.47 -1.39
CA GLY A 106 11.12 5.42 -2.51
C GLY A 106 9.68 5.18 -2.05
N LEU A 107 9.47 4.25 -1.11
CA LEU A 107 8.16 3.95 -0.57
C LEU A 107 7.63 5.10 0.29
N GLU A 108 8.50 5.76 1.07
CA GLU A 108 8.13 6.96 1.81
C GLU A 108 7.61 8.07 0.88
N LYS A 109 8.34 8.35 -0.20
CA LYS A 109 7.93 9.32 -1.23
C LYS A 109 6.60 8.93 -1.89
N PHE A 110 6.37 7.65 -2.13
CA PHE A 110 5.10 7.15 -2.63
C PHE A 110 3.95 7.46 -1.67
N ILE A 111 4.11 7.15 -0.37
CA ILE A 111 3.12 7.41 0.68
C ILE A 111 2.79 8.90 0.80
N LEU A 112 3.80 9.77 0.74
CA LEU A 112 3.61 11.23 0.84
C LEU A 112 2.89 11.85 -0.37
N ARG A 113 2.81 11.13 -1.49
CA ARG A 113 2.14 11.59 -2.72
C ARG A 113 0.69 11.10 -2.85
N ILE A 114 0.19 10.27 -1.94
CA ILE A 114 -1.16 9.69 -1.96
C ILE A 114 -2.27 10.71 -1.66
#